data_AF-A0A5J5U5D0-F1
#
_entry.id   AF-A0A5J5U5D0-F1
#
_cell.length_a   1.000
_cell.length_b   1.000
_cell.length_c   1.000
_cell.angle_alpha   90.00
_cell.angle_beta   90.00
_cell.angle_gamma   90.00
#
_symmetry.space_group_name_H-M   'P 1'
#
loop_
_entity.id
_entity.type
_entity.pdbx_description
1 polymer ?
#
loop_
_entity_poly.entity_id
_entity_poly.type
_entity_poly.pdbx_seq_one_letter_code
_entity_poly.pdbx_strand_id
1 'polypeptide(L)'
;MSELSNRQMIVRTVFQIVTVKVLLKICFATDVIPANFVFGDSLVDAGNNNYIASLSKANFVPNGIDFGGPTGRFTNGRTIVDIIGQELGLPGFTPPYLAPTARGPVVLQGINYASGGGGILNHTGNIFGGRINFDAQLDNFENTRQDIISTIGVSATLELLQSSLFSVTMGSNDFINNYFTPIVSAEEQKLVPPQVFVASMIARFKLQLTRLYTSSARKIIVVNVGPIGCIPYERDLNPTAGTSCASRPNQLAQLFNTELRSLTKELTTSFKGSIFVYADVYRIVDDMIQNYRAYGTNAVSTAEALHAAISPVASVA
;
A
#
# COMPACT_ATOMS: atom_id res chain seq x y z
N MET A 1 56.70 27.78 27.60
CA MET A 1 55.28 27.53 27.95
C MET A 1 54.32 27.56 26.75
N SER A 2 54.69 28.12 25.59
CA SER A 2 53.81 28.21 24.41
C SER A 2 53.69 26.91 23.58
N GLU A 3 54.78 26.14 23.43
CA GLU A 3 54.76 24.91 22.61
C GLU A 3 53.91 23.78 23.21
N LEU A 4 53.94 23.61 24.53
CA LEU A 4 53.16 22.57 25.22
C LEU A 4 51.65 22.82 25.08
N SER A 5 51.24 24.09 25.09
CA SER A 5 49.86 24.53 24.89
C SER A 5 49.38 24.23 23.46
N ASN A 6 50.22 24.51 22.45
CA ASN A 6 49.90 24.19 21.06
C ASN A 6 49.74 22.69 20.82
N ARG A 7 50.62 21.87 21.41
CA ARG A 7 50.55 20.42 21.26
C ARG A 7 49.30 19.82 21.88
N GLN A 8 48.88 20.34 23.04
CA GLN A 8 47.61 19.95 23.67
C GLN A 8 46.39 20.42 22.88
N MET A 9 46.46 21.60 22.25
CA MET A 9 45.39 22.10 21.39
C MET A 9 45.23 21.21 20.15
N ILE A 10 46.33 20.86 19.48
CA ILE A 10 46.32 19.96 18.31
C ILE A 10 45.75 18.59 18.66
N VAL A 11 46.18 17.98 19.78
CA VAL A 11 45.66 16.68 20.21
C VAL A 11 44.16 16.73 20.49
N ARG A 12 43.66 17.81 21.12
CA ARG A 12 42.22 17.99 21.36
C ARG A 12 41.43 18.16 20.07
N THR A 13 41.93 18.94 19.11
CA THR A 13 41.28 19.13 17.81
C THR A 13 41.24 17.83 17.02
N VAL A 14 42.34 17.07 16.98
CA VAL A 14 42.38 15.76 16.31
C VAL A 14 41.42 14.77 16.97
N PHE A 15 41.38 14.73 18.30
CA PHE A 15 40.45 13.87 19.03
C PHE A 15 39.00 14.25 18.73
N GLN A 16 38.64 15.54 18.74
CA GLN A 16 37.29 16.00 18.36
C GLN A 16 36.93 15.63 16.92
N ILE A 17 37.85 15.78 15.95
CA ILE A 17 37.60 15.37 14.56
C ILE A 17 37.36 13.86 14.47
N VAL A 18 38.16 13.05 15.16
CA VAL A 18 38.00 11.58 15.19
C VAL A 18 36.69 11.20 15.87
N THR A 19 36.34 11.81 17.01
CA THR A 19 35.07 11.56 17.71
C THR A 19 33.87 11.98 16.88
N VAL A 20 33.93 13.12 16.16
CA VAL A 20 32.89 13.54 15.21
C VAL A 20 32.78 12.54 14.06
N LYS A 21 33.90 12.04 13.51
CA LYS A 21 33.89 10.99 12.46
C LYS A 21 33.42 9.62 12.96
N VAL A 22 33.52 9.32 14.25
CA VAL A 22 33.02 8.08 14.86
C VAL A 22 31.53 8.20 15.25
N LEU A 23 31.09 9.39 15.66
CA LEU A 23 29.69 9.71 15.98
C LEU A 23 28.83 9.90 14.73
N LEU A 24 29.38 10.49 13.67
CA LEU A 24 28.94 10.26 12.30
C LEU A 24 29.36 8.84 11.93
N LYS A 25 28.67 7.83 12.48
CA LYS A 25 28.54 6.55 11.79
C LYS A 25 28.30 6.90 10.33
N ILE A 26 29.30 6.62 9.50
CA ILE A 26 29.19 6.80 8.07
C ILE A 26 27.99 5.95 7.68
N CYS A 27 26.86 6.62 7.46
CA CYS A 27 25.74 6.00 6.82
C CYS A 27 26.23 5.87 5.38
N PHE A 28 26.91 4.77 5.09
CA PHE A 28 26.89 4.23 3.75
C PHE A 28 25.43 3.84 3.55
N ALA A 29 24.59 4.82 3.17
CA ALA A 29 23.44 4.49 2.35
C ALA A 29 24.09 3.81 1.15
N THR A 30 24.07 2.47 1.15
CA THR A 30 24.45 1.74 -0.05
C THR A 30 23.49 2.25 -1.12
N ASP A 31 24.01 2.71 -2.26
CA ASP A 31 23.25 3.18 -3.44
C ASP A 31 22.37 2.06 -4.07
N VAL A 32 22.00 1.06 -3.28
CA VAL A 32 21.18 -0.07 -3.66
C VAL A 32 19.74 0.37 -3.53
N ILE A 33 19.16 0.72 -4.68
CA ILE A 33 17.73 0.95 -4.84
C ILE A 33 17.01 -0.35 -4.40
N PRO A 34 16.14 -0.30 -3.39
CA PRO A 34 15.45 -1.49 -2.91
C PRO A 34 14.45 -1.98 -3.97
N ALA A 35 14.38 -3.30 -4.17
CA ALA A 35 13.30 -3.87 -4.96
C ALA A 35 11.94 -3.56 -4.30
N ASN A 36 10.91 -3.35 -5.10
CA ASN A 36 9.60 -2.90 -4.63
C ASN A 36 8.52 -3.94 -4.94
N PHE A 37 8.06 -4.66 -3.91
CA PHE A 37 6.99 -5.66 -4.02
C PHE A 37 5.68 -5.07 -3.50
N VAL A 38 4.69 -4.97 -4.39
CA VAL A 38 3.44 -4.27 -4.10
C VAL A 38 2.28 -5.26 -4.04
N PHE A 39 1.51 -5.18 -2.95
CA PHE A 39 0.28 -5.92 -2.73
C PHE A 39 -0.84 -4.91 -2.47
N GLY A 40 -2.03 -5.21 -2.97
CA GLY A 40 -3.15 -4.31 -2.71
C GLY A 40 -4.35 -4.48 -3.62
N ASP A 41 -5.21 -3.47 -3.56
CA ASP A 41 -6.38 -3.35 -4.41
C ASP A 41 -6.17 -2.38 -5.57
N SER A 42 -7.26 -1.82 -6.11
CA SER A 42 -7.27 -0.84 -7.20
C SER A 42 -6.39 0.38 -6.93
N LEU A 43 -6.19 0.78 -5.68
CA LEU A 43 -5.38 1.95 -5.31
C LEU A 43 -3.93 1.86 -5.78
N VAL A 44 -3.44 0.64 -5.96
CA VAL A 44 -2.05 0.35 -6.32
C VAL A 44 -1.95 -0.69 -7.45
N ASP A 45 -3.05 -1.03 -8.14
CA ASP A 45 -3.02 -1.94 -9.28
C ASP A 45 -2.31 -1.28 -10.48
N ALA A 46 -1.26 -1.94 -10.98
CA ALA A 46 -0.49 -1.50 -12.14
C ALA A 46 -1.04 -2.04 -13.48
N GLY A 47 -2.16 -2.77 -13.47
CA GLY A 47 -2.84 -3.33 -14.63
C GLY A 47 -3.04 -4.85 -14.60
N ASN A 48 -2.92 -5.52 -13.45
CA ASN A 48 -3.17 -6.97 -13.33
C ASN A 48 -4.58 -7.33 -13.78
N ASN A 49 -5.58 -6.49 -13.46
CA ASN A 49 -6.97 -6.74 -13.81
C ASN A 49 -7.23 -6.81 -15.33
N ASN A 50 -6.31 -6.33 -16.17
CA ASN A 50 -6.41 -6.45 -17.62
C ASN A 50 -6.31 -7.91 -18.10
N TYR A 51 -5.61 -8.75 -17.35
CA TYR A 51 -5.28 -10.13 -17.70
C TYR A 51 -6.26 -11.17 -17.13
N ILE A 52 -7.31 -10.73 -16.43
CA ILE A 52 -8.34 -11.60 -15.86
C ILE A 52 -9.74 -11.21 -16.36
N ALA A 53 -10.68 -12.14 -16.33
CA ALA A 53 -12.09 -11.88 -16.65
C ALA A 53 -12.77 -11.19 -15.46
N SER A 54 -12.62 -9.86 -15.38
CA SER A 54 -13.12 -9.02 -14.30
C SER A 54 -14.01 -7.90 -14.83
N LEU A 55 -15.05 -7.54 -14.07
CA LEU A 55 -15.74 -6.26 -14.21
C LEU A 55 -14.96 -5.11 -13.59
N SER A 56 -14.03 -5.41 -12.67
CA SER A 56 -13.19 -4.41 -12.02
C SER A 56 -11.97 -4.07 -12.88
N LYS A 57 -12.14 -3.32 -13.97
CA LYS A 57 -11.03 -2.93 -14.87
C LYS A 57 -10.90 -1.42 -15.00
N ALA A 58 -9.68 -0.96 -15.24
CA ALA A 58 -9.38 0.45 -15.53
C ALA A 58 -8.60 0.60 -16.86
N ASN A 59 -8.94 -0.23 -17.85
CA ASN A 59 -8.34 -0.21 -19.20
C ASN A 59 -9.17 0.62 -20.20
N PHE A 60 -9.82 1.68 -19.72
CA PHE A 60 -10.60 2.61 -20.52
C PHE A 60 -10.39 4.05 -20.03
N VAL A 61 -10.60 5.01 -20.93
CA VAL A 61 -10.52 6.46 -20.64
C VAL A 61 -11.56 6.83 -19.56
N PRO A 62 -11.23 7.69 -18.58
CA PRO A 62 -10.04 8.56 -18.49
C PRO A 62 -8.81 7.91 -17.84
N ASN A 63 -8.87 6.65 -17.41
CA ASN A 63 -7.70 6.03 -16.78
C ASN A 63 -6.51 5.99 -17.76
N GLY A 64 -5.32 6.33 -17.25
CA GLY A 64 -4.07 6.35 -18.01
C GLY A 64 -3.88 7.53 -19.00
N ILE A 65 -4.76 8.53 -19.04
CA ILE A 65 -4.59 9.67 -19.97
C ILE A 65 -3.25 10.41 -19.83
N ASP A 66 -2.65 10.47 -18.64
CA ASP A 66 -1.34 11.10 -18.41
C ASP A 66 -0.18 10.25 -18.97
N PHE A 67 -0.47 8.99 -19.30
CA PHE A 67 0.42 8.07 -20.02
C PHE A 67 0.14 8.01 -21.52
N GLY A 68 -0.81 8.81 -22.03
CA GLY A 68 -1.23 8.78 -23.43
C GLY A 68 -2.23 7.67 -23.77
N GLY A 69 -2.75 6.93 -22.77
CA GLY A 69 -3.79 5.91 -22.97
C GLY A 69 -3.96 4.95 -21.79
N PRO A 70 -5.02 4.12 -21.79
CA PRO A 70 -5.33 3.28 -20.64
C PRO A 70 -4.24 2.27 -20.29
N THR A 71 -3.82 2.30 -19.02
CA THR A 71 -2.75 1.42 -18.51
C THR A 71 -3.29 0.27 -17.66
N GLY A 72 -4.55 0.34 -17.22
CA GLY A 72 -5.10 -0.56 -16.20
C GLY A 72 -4.90 -0.06 -14.76
N ARG A 73 -4.21 1.07 -14.55
CA ARG A 73 -4.22 1.79 -13.27
C ARG A 73 -5.55 2.50 -13.10
N PHE A 74 -6.12 2.47 -11.91
CA PHE A 74 -7.42 3.09 -11.59
C PHE A 74 -7.32 4.62 -11.44
N THR A 75 -6.42 5.27 -12.17
CA THR A 75 -6.18 6.70 -12.13
C THR A 75 -5.76 7.19 -13.52
N ASN A 76 -5.80 8.50 -13.74
CA ASN A 76 -5.31 9.15 -14.96
C ASN A 76 -3.82 8.92 -15.19
N GLY A 77 -3.04 8.75 -14.12
CA GLY A 77 -1.58 8.68 -14.18
C GLY A 77 -0.99 7.68 -13.21
N ARG A 78 0.02 8.12 -12.47
CA ARG A 78 0.79 7.30 -11.53
C ARG A 78 -0.03 6.97 -10.27
N THR A 79 0.11 5.74 -9.78
CA THR A 79 -0.34 5.36 -8.43
C THR A 79 0.65 5.86 -7.38
N ILE A 80 0.29 5.80 -6.09
CA ILE A 80 1.21 6.22 -5.02
C ILE A 80 2.49 5.37 -4.97
N VAL A 81 2.39 4.07 -5.30
CA VAL A 81 3.56 3.17 -5.33
C VAL A 81 4.48 3.45 -6.52
N ASP A 82 3.94 3.96 -7.63
CA ASP A 82 4.75 4.44 -8.75
C ASP A 82 5.55 5.69 -8.34
N ILE A 83 4.90 6.64 -7.66
CA ILE A 83 5.55 7.86 -7.17
C ILE A 83 6.64 7.52 -6.15
N ILE A 84 6.32 6.70 -5.13
CA ILE A 84 7.31 6.25 -4.14
C ILE A 84 8.48 5.53 -4.83
N GLY A 85 8.20 4.66 -5.80
CA GLY A 85 9.23 3.97 -6.56
C GLY A 85 10.20 4.92 -7.26
N GLN A 86 9.67 5.98 -7.89
CA GLN A 86 10.49 7.00 -8.55
C GLN A 86 11.32 7.81 -7.54
N GLU A 87 10.74 8.20 -6.41
CA GLU A 87 11.46 8.91 -5.34
C GLU A 87 12.57 8.05 -4.71
N LEU A 88 12.41 6.72 -4.74
CA LEU A 88 13.44 5.76 -4.33
C LEU A 88 14.48 5.46 -5.41
N GLY A 89 14.34 6.05 -6.61
CA GLY A 89 15.29 5.91 -7.72
C GLY A 89 15.08 4.70 -8.62
N LEU A 90 13.92 4.03 -8.59
CA LEU A 90 13.65 2.94 -9.53
C LEU A 90 13.74 3.43 -10.98
N PRO A 91 14.37 2.66 -11.89
CA PRO A 91 14.54 3.06 -13.29
C PRO A 91 13.23 3.06 -14.08
N GLY A 92 12.16 2.47 -13.53
CA GLY A 92 10.83 2.41 -14.12
C GLY A 92 9.78 2.01 -13.08
N PHE A 93 8.54 1.81 -13.54
CA PHE A 93 7.45 1.37 -12.67
C PHE A 93 7.52 -0.12 -12.39
N THR A 94 7.07 -0.52 -11.21
CA THR A 94 6.92 -1.92 -10.83
C THR A 94 5.86 -2.58 -11.73
N PRO A 95 6.21 -3.60 -12.53
CA PRO A 95 5.28 -4.18 -13.51
C PRO A 95 4.21 -5.04 -12.82
N PRO A 96 3.00 -5.14 -13.40
CA PRO A 96 1.96 -6.03 -12.89
C PRO A 96 2.34 -7.50 -13.13
N TYR A 97 2.20 -8.34 -12.11
CA TYR A 97 2.56 -9.77 -12.11
C TYR A 97 2.05 -10.55 -13.32
N LEU A 98 0.82 -10.28 -13.75
CA LEU A 98 0.20 -11.00 -14.86
C LEU A 98 0.65 -10.53 -16.25
N ALA A 99 1.39 -9.43 -16.36
CA ALA A 99 1.89 -8.98 -17.64
C ALA A 99 3.01 -9.89 -18.17
N PRO A 100 3.09 -10.11 -19.49
CA PRO A 100 4.22 -10.83 -20.09
C PRO A 100 5.57 -10.20 -19.78
N THR A 101 5.59 -8.90 -19.50
CA THR A 101 6.80 -8.13 -19.15
C THR A 101 7.29 -8.38 -17.72
N ALA A 102 6.54 -9.07 -16.86
CA ALA A 102 6.91 -9.37 -15.48
C ALA A 102 7.75 -10.67 -15.36
N ARG A 103 8.75 -10.84 -16.23
CA ARG A 103 9.57 -12.06 -16.34
C ARG A 103 11.05 -11.73 -16.52
N GLY A 104 11.93 -12.66 -16.12
CA GLY A 104 13.38 -12.50 -16.24
C GLY A 104 13.93 -11.47 -15.23
N PRO A 105 15.04 -10.77 -15.53
CA PRO A 105 15.76 -9.94 -14.55
C PRO A 105 14.93 -8.85 -13.86
N VAL A 106 13.82 -8.41 -14.47
CA VAL A 106 12.92 -7.40 -13.89
C VAL A 106 12.32 -7.84 -12.54
N VAL A 107 12.15 -9.14 -12.30
CA VAL A 107 11.59 -9.64 -11.03
C VAL A 107 12.50 -9.32 -9.84
N LEU A 108 13.80 -9.10 -10.09
CA LEU A 108 14.78 -8.69 -9.09
C LEU A 108 14.59 -7.24 -8.63
N GLN A 109 13.84 -6.42 -9.38
CA GLN A 109 13.49 -5.05 -9.03
C GLN A 109 12.12 -4.94 -8.35
N GLY A 110 11.41 -6.07 -8.23
CA GLY A 110 10.11 -6.15 -7.59
C GLY A 110 8.95 -6.20 -8.57
N ILE A 111 7.80 -6.68 -8.09
CA ILE A 111 6.60 -6.96 -8.87
C ILE A 111 5.36 -6.44 -8.13
N ASN A 112 4.37 -6.01 -8.90
CA ASN A 112 3.08 -5.55 -8.39
C ASN A 112 2.03 -6.65 -8.55
N TYR A 113 1.53 -7.15 -7.43
CA TYR A 113 0.53 -8.22 -7.35
C TYR A 113 -0.89 -7.69 -7.11
N ALA A 114 -1.06 -6.36 -6.98
CA ALA A 114 -2.32 -5.76 -6.62
C ALA A 114 -3.41 -5.99 -7.66
N SER A 115 -4.67 -5.99 -7.23
CA SER A 115 -5.80 -6.30 -8.10
C SER A 115 -7.05 -5.53 -7.68
N GLY A 116 -7.65 -4.79 -8.63
CA GLY A 116 -8.95 -4.15 -8.44
C GLY A 116 -10.01 -5.13 -7.93
N GLY A 117 -10.78 -4.70 -6.92
CA GLY A 117 -11.80 -5.52 -6.24
C GLY A 117 -11.23 -6.56 -5.26
N GLY A 118 -9.90 -6.75 -5.18
CA GLY A 118 -9.28 -7.62 -4.20
C GLY A 118 -9.43 -7.09 -2.76
N GLY A 119 -9.43 -8.00 -1.79
CA GLY A 119 -9.51 -7.67 -0.37
C GLY A 119 -8.74 -8.64 0.52
N ILE A 120 -8.80 -8.36 1.83
CA ILE A 120 -8.22 -9.18 2.89
C ILE A 120 -8.96 -10.52 2.97
N LEU A 121 -10.28 -10.50 2.87
CA LEU A 121 -11.13 -11.68 2.87
C LEU A 121 -11.24 -12.26 1.46
N ASN A 122 -11.16 -13.59 1.34
CA ASN A 122 -11.13 -14.26 0.04
C ASN A 122 -12.38 -14.04 -0.83
N HIS A 123 -13.53 -13.78 -0.20
CA HIS A 123 -14.81 -13.56 -0.87
C HIS A 123 -15.09 -12.09 -1.20
N THR A 124 -14.25 -11.16 -0.73
CA THR A 124 -14.40 -9.73 -1.03
C THR A 124 -14.33 -9.50 -2.54
N GLY A 125 -15.23 -8.65 -3.07
CA GLY A 125 -15.26 -8.28 -4.48
C GLY A 125 -15.76 -9.39 -5.43
N ASN A 126 -16.38 -10.45 -4.92
CA ASN A 126 -16.96 -11.53 -5.75
C ASN A 126 -17.92 -11.01 -6.83
N ILE A 127 -18.60 -9.88 -6.57
CA ILE A 127 -19.51 -9.22 -7.52
C ILE A 127 -18.84 -8.85 -8.85
N PHE A 128 -17.52 -8.68 -8.88
CA PHE A 128 -16.77 -8.31 -10.07
C PHE A 128 -16.27 -9.51 -10.88
N GLY A 129 -16.54 -10.75 -10.46
CA GLY A 129 -16.04 -11.96 -11.12
C GLY A 129 -14.56 -12.20 -10.81
N GLY A 130 -13.67 -11.95 -11.77
CA GLY A 130 -12.21 -12.10 -11.59
C GLY A 130 -11.63 -11.03 -10.66
N ARG A 131 -10.87 -11.46 -9.65
CA ARG A 131 -10.14 -10.61 -8.69
C ARG A 131 -9.04 -11.45 -8.04
N ILE A 132 -7.95 -10.82 -7.62
CA ILE A 132 -6.87 -11.49 -6.88
C ILE A 132 -6.93 -11.01 -5.43
N ASN A 133 -7.51 -11.83 -4.54
CA ASN A 133 -7.51 -11.55 -3.09
C ASN A 133 -6.10 -11.66 -2.49
N PHE A 134 -5.90 -11.18 -1.26
CA PHE A 134 -4.54 -11.08 -0.71
C PHE A 134 -3.81 -12.43 -0.65
N ASP A 135 -4.48 -13.52 -0.30
CA ASP A 135 -3.82 -14.83 -0.27
C ASP A 135 -3.32 -15.27 -1.64
N ALA A 136 -4.11 -15.05 -2.70
CA ALA A 136 -3.67 -15.31 -4.07
C ALA A 136 -2.53 -14.38 -4.51
N GLN A 137 -2.49 -13.13 -4.03
CA GLN A 137 -1.35 -12.25 -4.27
C GLN A 137 -0.07 -12.76 -3.58
N LEU A 138 -0.20 -13.32 -2.36
CA LEU A 138 0.92 -13.96 -1.65
C LEU A 138 1.39 -15.23 -2.36
N ASP A 139 0.47 -16.00 -2.93
CA ASP A 139 0.83 -17.19 -3.73
C ASP A 139 1.59 -16.79 -5.01
N ASN A 140 1.16 -15.72 -5.68
CA ASN A 140 1.86 -15.15 -6.83
C ASN A 140 3.26 -14.63 -6.47
N PHE A 141 3.41 -14.03 -5.28
CA PHE A 141 4.72 -13.64 -4.76
C PHE A 141 5.61 -14.85 -4.47
N GLU A 142 5.05 -15.94 -3.91
CA GLU A 142 5.82 -17.15 -3.66
C GLU A 142 6.32 -17.78 -4.97
N ASN A 143 5.52 -17.78 -6.03
CA ASN A 143 5.98 -18.18 -7.37
C ASN A 143 7.15 -17.30 -7.85
N THR A 144 7.03 -15.98 -7.70
CA THR A 144 8.10 -15.04 -8.06
C THR A 144 9.35 -15.27 -7.22
N ARG A 145 9.20 -15.60 -5.93
CA ARG A 145 10.31 -15.96 -5.05
C ARG A 145 11.04 -17.20 -5.54
N GLN A 146 10.34 -18.23 -6.03
CA GLN A 146 10.97 -19.39 -6.64
C GLN A 146 11.72 -19.03 -7.93
N ASP A 147 11.15 -18.16 -8.77
CA ASP A 147 11.82 -17.66 -9.97
C ASP A 147 13.14 -16.92 -9.61
N ILE A 148 13.11 -16.08 -8.57
CA ILE A 148 14.30 -15.39 -8.05
C ILE A 148 15.33 -16.42 -7.53
N ILE A 149 14.91 -17.41 -6.72
CA ILE A 149 15.80 -18.46 -6.21
C ILE A 149 16.49 -19.21 -7.35
N SER A 150 15.73 -19.58 -8.39
CA SER A 150 16.31 -20.28 -9.53
C SER A 150 17.32 -19.43 -10.32
N THR A 151 17.19 -18.09 -10.25
CA THR A 151 18.05 -17.15 -10.97
C THR A 151 19.32 -16.80 -10.20
N ILE A 152 19.21 -16.48 -8.90
CA ILE A 152 20.34 -15.95 -8.10
C ILE A 152 20.72 -16.83 -6.90
N GLY A 153 20.02 -17.94 -6.69
CA GLY A 153 20.24 -18.84 -5.56
C GLY A 153 19.59 -18.38 -4.25
N VAL A 154 19.52 -19.29 -3.28
CA VAL A 154 18.80 -19.08 -2.01
C VAL A 154 19.39 -17.94 -1.19
N SER A 155 20.72 -17.91 -1.02
CA SER A 155 21.38 -16.91 -0.17
C SER A 155 21.22 -15.48 -0.71
N ALA A 156 21.44 -15.27 -2.01
CA ALA A 156 21.25 -13.95 -2.61
C ALA A 156 19.77 -13.54 -2.63
N THR A 157 18.84 -14.49 -2.79
CA THR A 157 17.40 -14.21 -2.67
C THR A 157 17.05 -13.72 -1.27
N LEU A 158 17.61 -14.34 -0.23
CA LEU A 158 17.38 -13.91 1.15
C LEU A 158 17.84 -12.47 1.37
N GLU A 159 19.04 -12.13 0.89
CA GLU A 159 19.58 -10.77 0.98
C GLU A 159 18.73 -9.74 0.20
N LEU A 160 18.32 -10.10 -1.02
CA LEU A 160 17.43 -9.28 -1.83
C LEU A 160 16.13 -8.99 -1.10
N LEU A 161 15.41 -10.02 -0.64
CA LEU A 161 14.10 -9.84 -0.02
C LEU A 161 14.18 -9.13 1.33
N GLN A 162 15.21 -9.38 2.13
CA GLN A 162 15.37 -8.67 3.41
C GLN A 162 15.71 -7.19 3.23
N SER A 163 16.35 -6.82 2.12
CA SER A 163 16.66 -5.43 1.79
C SER A 163 15.55 -4.71 1.01
N SER A 164 14.62 -5.46 0.41
CA SER A 164 13.49 -4.96 -0.38
C SER A 164 12.40 -4.26 0.44
N LEU A 165 11.59 -3.45 -0.25
CA LEU A 165 10.38 -2.84 0.27
C LEU A 165 9.16 -3.67 -0.11
N PHE A 166 8.26 -3.86 0.86
CA PHE A 166 6.97 -4.48 0.67
C PHE A 166 5.88 -3.50 1.07
N SER A 167 4.90 -3.25 0.22
CA SER A 167 3.76 -2.39 0.55
C SER A 167 2.45 -3.15 0.40
N VAL A 168 1.55 -3.01 1.38
CA VAL A 168 0.23 -3.66 1.38
C VAL A 168 -0.85 -2.59 1.54
N THR A 169 -1.69 -2.44 0.50
CA THR A 169 -2.82 -1.48 0.48
C THR A 169 -4.13 -2.22 0.29
N MET A 170 -4.78 -2.61 1.39
CA MET A 170 -6.02 -3.41 1.38
C MET A 170 -6.95 -3.05 2.53
N GLY A 171 -8.22 -3.40 2.36
CA GLY A 171 -9.25 -3.31 3.41
C GLY A 171 -10.48 -2.52 2.97
N SER A 172 -10.34 -1.56 2.06
CA SER A 172 -11.46 -0.73 1.60
C SER A 172 -12.57 -1.57 0.96
N ASN A 173 -12.20 -2.50 0.08
CA ASN A 173 -13.14 -3.41 -0.59
C ASN A 173 -13.87 -4.35 0.36
N ASP A 174 -13.23 -4.77 1.45
CA ASP A 174 -13.88 -5.63 2.45
C ASP A 174 -15.08 -4.92 3.11
N PHE A 175 -15.06 -3.59 3.15
CA PHE A 175 -16.24 -2.80 3.51
C PHE A 175 -17.16 -2.58 2.32
N ILE A 176 -16.71 -1.86 1.28
CA ILE A 176 -17.61 -1.30 0.25
C ILE A 176 -18.10 -2.33 -0.78
N ASN A 177 -17.28 -3.37 -1.03
CA ASN A 177 -17.53 -4.44 -2.01
C ASN A 177 -17.75 -5.81 -1.34
N ASN A 178 -18.09 -5.77 -0.05
CA ASN A 178 -18.49 -6.93 0.73
C ASN A 178 -19.48 -6.51 1.83
N TYR A 179 -19.01 -6.03 2.98
CA TYR A 179 -19.87 -5.78 4.15
C TYR A 179 -21.03 -4.82 3.90
N PHE A 180 -20.84 -3.76 3.10
CA PHE A 180 -21.87 -2.77 2.78
C PHE A 180 -22.59 -2.98 1.44
N THR A 181 -22.28 -4.06 0.70
CA THR A 181 -22.88 -4.32 -0.61
C THR A 181 -24.40 -4.46 -0.52
N PRO A 182 -25.18 -3.51 -1.08
CA PRO A 182 -26.64 -3.55 -0.97
C PRO A 182 -27.23 -4.85 -1.51
N ILE A 183 -28.29 -5.34 -0.86
CA ILE A 183 -29.01 -6.59 -1.18
C ILE A 183 -28.18 -7.85 -0.92
N VAL A 184 -26.92 -7.90 -1.37
CA VAL A 184 -26.03 -9.06 -1.25
C VAL A 184 -25.65 -9.35 0.20
N SER A 185 -25.25 -8.33 0.96
CA SER A 185 -24.79 -8.52 2.35
C SER A 185 -25.85 -8.20 3.41
N ALA A 186 -27.07 -7.83 3.00
CA ALA A 186 -28.09 -7.32 3.91
C ALA A 186 -28.49 -8.33 5.00
N GLU A 187 -28.62 -9.61 4.67
CA GLU A 187 -28.92 -10.65 5.65
C GLU A 187 -27.70 -10.99 6.51
N GLU A 188 -26.50 -11.02 5.92
CA GLU A 188 -25.27 -11.30 6.66
C GLU A 188 -24.97 -10.19 7.69
N GLN A 189 -25.22 -8.93 7.36
CA GLN A 189 -25.08 -7.80 8.30
C GLN A 189 -26.01 -7.91 9.51
N LYS A 190 -27.15 -8.60 9.41
CA LYS A 190 -28.04 -8.86 10.56
C LYS A 190 -27.46 -9.92 11.50
N LEU A 191 -26.64 -10.84 10.96
CA LEU A 191 -26.05 -11.95 11.68
C LEU A 191 -24.64 -11.63 12.21
N VAL A 192 -23.91 -10.75 11.53
CA VAL A 192 -22.52 -10.42 11.81
C VAL A 192 -22.40 -8.95 12.23
N PRO A 193 -22.27 -8.67 13.53
CA PRO A 193 -22.05 -7.31 14.02
C PRO A 193 -20.74 -6.71 13.48
N PRO A 194 -20.67 -5.38 13.28
CA PRO A 194 -19.49 -4.70 12.75
C PRO A 194 -18.17 -5.05 13.46
N GLN A 195 -18.20 -5.20 14.78
CA GLN A 195 -17.03 -5.52 15.59
C GLN A 195 -16.51 -6.93 15.30
N VAL A 196 -17.41 -7.90 15.11
CA VAL A 196 -17.06 -9.28 14.76
C VAL A 196 -16.48 -9.33 13.34
N PHE A 197 -17.08 -8.58 12.42
CA PHE A 197 -16.56 -8.45 11.06
C PHE A 197 -15.14 -7.87 11.05
N VAL A 198 -14.91 -6.74 11.71
CA VAL A 198 -13.57 -6.12 11.81
C VAL A 198 -12.57 -7.05 12.49
N ALA A 199 -12.95 -7.72 13.58
CA ALA A 199 -12.09 -8.70 14.25
C ALA A 199 -11.69 -9.85 13.30
N SER A 200 -12.62 -10.33 12.48
CA SER A 200 -12.34 -11.37 11.47
C SER A 200 -11.35 -10.90 10.40
N MET A 201 -11.49 -9.65 9.93
CA MET A 201 -10.54 -9.05 8.99
C MET A 201 -9.14 -8.94 9.61
N ILE A 202 -9.03 -8.44 10.83
CA ILE A 202 -7.75 -8.30 11.54
C ILE A 202 -7.08 -9.66 11.78
N ALA A 203 -7.86 -10.67 12.17
CA ALA A 203 -7.36 -12.03 12.35
C ALA A 203 -6.82 -12.62 11.03
N ARG A 204 -7.55 -12.45 9.92
CA ARG A 204 -7.08 -12.88 8.60
C ARG A 204 -5.84 -12.13 8.15
N PHE A 205 -5.84 -10.80 8.33
CA PHE A 205 -4.75 -9.95 7.90
C PHE A 205 -3.45 -10.25 8.67
N LYS A 206 -3.56 -10.55 9.97
CA LYS A 206 -2.44 -11.03 10.79
C LYS A 206 -1.78 -12.28 10.20
N LEU A 207 -2.56 -13.27 9.77
CA LEU A 207 -2.04 -14.48 9.14
C LEU A 207 -1.31 -14.15 7.84
N GLN A 208 -1.91 -13.31 6.99
CA GLN A 208 -1.34 -12.94 5.70
C GLN A 208 -0.05 -12.10 5.83
N LEU A 209 0.00 -11.13 6.76
CA LEU A 209 1.21 -10.37 7.07
C LEU A 209 2.31 -11.25 7.69
N THR A 210 1.92 -12.25 8.49
CA THR A 210 2.85 -13.28 8.99
C THR A 210 3.43 -14.09 7.83
N ARG A 211 2.62 -14.47 6.83
CA ARG A 211 3.10 -15.17 5.62
C ARG A 211 4.17 -14.36 4.89
N LEU A 212 3.99 -13.05 4.69
CA LEU A 212 5.03 -12.19 4.10
C LEU A 212 6.35 -12.24 4.88
N TYR A 213 6.27 -12.10 6.20
CA TYR A 213 7.46 -12.19 7.07
C TYR A 213 8.15 -13.55 6.94
N THR A 214 7.39 -14.66 6.93
CA THR A 214 7.96 -16.00 6.74
C THR A 214 8.60 -16.18 5.36
N SER A 215 8.11 -15.46 4.34
CA SER A 215 8.71 -15.39 3.00
C SER A 215 9.82 -14.34 2.90
N SER A 216 10.52 -14.07 4.01
CA SER A 216 11.71 -13.20 4.12
C SER A 216 11.49 -11.69 4.00
N ALA A 217 10.25 -11.19 3.90
CA ALA A 217 9.99 -9.75 3.96
C ALA A 217 10.38 -9.18 5.33
N ARG A 218 11.08 -8.04 5.34
CA ARG A 218 11.52 -7.35 6.57
C ARG A 218 11.09 -5.91 6.68
N LYS A 219 10.91 -5.20 5.57
CA LYS A 219 10.46 -3.80 5.55
C LYS A 219 9.07 -3.74 4.94
N ILE A 220 8.05 -3.75 5.78
CA ILE A 220 6.66 -3.93 5.34
C ILE A 220 5.86 -2.67 5.70
N ILE A 221 5.41 -1.93 4.69
CA ILE A 221 4.47 -0.84 4.84
C ILE A 221 3.06 -1.41 4.75
N VAL A 222 2.24 -1.14 5.76
CA VAL A 222 0.84 -1.54 5.80
C VAL A 222 0.00 -0.26 5.83
N VAL A 223 -0.75 -0.03 4.76
CA VAL A 223 -1.58 1.15 4.58
C VAL A 223 -2.94 0.90 5.21
N ASN A 224 -3.44 1.87 5.99
CA ASN A 224 -4.75 1.78 6.61
C ASN A 224 -5.87 2.10 5.60
N VAL A 225 -7.12 1.90 5.99
CA VAL A 225 -8.29 2.21 5.15
C VAL A 225 -8.55 3.71 5.18
N GLY A 226 -8.75 4.34 4.02
CA GLY A 226 -9.10 5.77 3.93
C GLY A 226 -10.51 6.09 4.45
N PRO A 227 -10.96 7.36 4.35
CA PRO A 227 -12.32 7.72 4.73
C PRO A 227 -13.33 7.24 3.68
N ILE A 228 -13.62 5.94 3.68
CA ILE A 228 -14.43 5.25 2.66
C ILE A 228 -15.86 5.79 2.52
N GLY A 229 -16.44 6.33 3.60
CA GLY A 229 -17.76 6.96 3.54
C GLY A 229 -17.77 8.27 2.76
N CYS A 230 -16.60 8.82 2.43
CA CYS A 230 -16.52 9.93 1.52
C CYS A 230 -16.63 9.49 0.06
N ILE A 231 -16.20 8.27 -0.31
CA ILE A 231 -16.14 7.80 -1.70
C ILE A 231 -17.45 8.12 -2.45
N PRO A 232 -17.41 8.66 -3.69
CA PRO A 232 -18.62 9.04 -4.42
C PRO A 232 -19.70 7.95 -4.44
N TYR A 233 -19.33 6.72 -4.74
CA TYR A 233 -20.23 5.56 -4.70
C TYR A 233 -20.92 5.37 -3.33
N GLU A 234 -20.17 5.45 -2.23
CA GLU A 234 -20.75 5.35 -0.88
C GLU A 234 -21.66 6.52 -0.55
N ARG A 235 -21.39 7.72 -1.07
CA ARG A 235 -22.27 8.89 -0.88
C ARG A 235 -23.58 8.75 -1.64
N ASP A 236 -23.54 8.19 -2.85
CA ASP A 236 -24.73 7.91 -3.65
C ASP A 236 -25.64 6.86 -2.98
N LEU A 237 -25.04 5.87 -2.31
CA LEU A 237 -25.77 4.89 -1.50
C LEU A 237 -26.28 5.42 -0.15
N ASN A 238 -25.76 6.56 0.32
CA ASN A 238 -26.11 7.18 1.60
C ASN A 238 -26.62 8.62 1.43
N PRO A 239 -27.73 8.86 0.69
CA PRO A 239 -28.19 10.21 0.34
C PRO A 239 -28.58 11.06 1.54
N THR A 240 -28.88 10.44 2.70
CA THR A 240 -29.18 11.15 3.96
C THR A 240 -27.98 11.90 4.54
N ALA A 241 -26.75 11.57 4.10
CA ALA A 241 -25.54 12.30 4.47
C ALA A 241 -25.39 13.64 3.72
N GLY A 242 -26.16 13.87 2.65
CA GLY A 242 -26.13 15.09 1.85
C GLY A 242 -24.73 15.37 1.24
N THR A 243 -24.18 16.54 1.53
CA THR A 243 -22.85 16.95 1.04
C THR A 243 -21.70 16.43 1.88
N SER A 244 -21.99 15.77 3.01
CA SER A 244 -21.00 15.22 3.93
C SER A 244 -20.62 13.79 3.55
N CYS A 245 -19.54 13.28 4.14
CA CYS A 245 -19.21 11.86 4.08
C CYS A 245 -20.20 11.03 4.91
N ALA A 246 -20.49 9.81 4.47
CA ALA A 246 -21.29 8.86 5.23
C ALA A 246 -20.56 8.44 6.52
N SER A 247 -21.21 8.64 7.67
CA SER A 247 -20.58 8.43 8.98
C SER A 247 -20.31 6.96 9.29
N ARG A 248 -21.27 6.07 8.97
CA ARG A 248 -21.19 4.64 9.32
C ARG A 248 -20.01 3.92 8.65
N PRO A 249 -19.76 4.05 7.33
CA PRO A 249 -18.56 3.46 6.72
C PRO A 249 -17.25 4.01 7.32
N ASN A 250 -17.19 5.32 7.58
CA ASN A 250 -16.01 5.94 8.20
C ASN A 250 -15.75 5.42 9.63
N GLN A 251 -16.79 5.23 10.44
CA GLN A 251 -16.65 4.67 11.79
C GLN A 251 -16.08 3.25 11.77
N LEU A 252 -16.53 2.39 10.85
CA LEU A 252 -16.00 1.03 10.71
C LEU A 252 -14.57 1.02 10.18
N ALA A 253 -14.23 1.90 9.23
CA ALA A 253 -12.86 2.08 8.78
C ALA A 253 -11.94 2.52 9.93
N GLN A 254 -12.38 3.46 10.77
CA GLN A 254 -11.62 3.92 11.95
C GLN A 254 -11.45 2.82 13.00
N LEU A 255 -12.48 1.98 13.21
CA LEU A 255 -12.40 0.81 14.08
C LEU A 255 -11.33 -0.16 13.57
N PHE A 256 -11.37 -0.52 12.28
CA PHE A 256 -10.36 -1.37 11.66
C PHE A 256 -8.95 -0.76 11.73
N ASN A 257 -8.82 0.54 11.44
CA ASN A 257 -7.55 1.24 11.48
C ASN A 257 -6.92 1.26 12.87
N THR A 258 -7.75 1.33 13.92
CA THR A 258 -7.29 1.27 15.32
C THR A 258 -6.70 -0.10 15.62
N GLU A 259 -7.41 -1.18 15.27
CA GLU A 259 -6.93 -2.55 15.44
C GLU A 259 -5.70 -2.85 14.56
N LEU A 260 -5.66 -2.34 13.34
CA LEU A 260 -4.52 -2.50 12.43
C LEU A 260 -3.26 -1.81 12.96
N ARG A 261 -3.40 -0.62 13.56
CA ARG A 261 -2.28 0.07 14.21
C ARG A 261 -1.74 -0.75 15.38
N SER A 262 -2.61 -1.38 16.17
CA SER A 262 -2.19 -2.29 17.24
C SER A 262 -1.49 -3.52 16.69
N LEU A 263 -2.04 -4.13 15.63
CA LEU A 263 -1.47 -5.29 14.97
C LEU A 263 -0.07 -5.01 14.41
N THR A 264 0.14 -3.91 13.68
CA THR A 264 1.47 -3.57 13.13
C THR A 264 2.54 -3.38 14.22
N LYS A 265 2.17 -2.81 15.37
CA LYS A 265 3.05 -2.71 16.55
C LYS A 265 3.35 -4.10 17.14
N GLU A 266 2.33 -4.95 17.26
CA GLU A 266 2.48 -6.33 17.70
C GLU A 266 3.49 -7.07 16.80
N LEU A 267 3.25 -7.08 15.49
CA LEU A 267 4.09 -7.78 14.52
C LEU A 267 5.53 -7.26 14.52
N THR A 268 5.74 -5.94 14.59
CA THR A 268 7.09 -5.36 14.69
C THR A 268 7.83 -5.84 15.94
N THR A 269 7.11 -6.04 17.05
CA THR A 269 7.70 -6.51 18.31
C THR A 269 7.95 -8.02 18.28
N SER A 270 7.04 -8.79 17.70
CA SER A 270 7.10 -10.26 17.65
C SER A 270 8.09 -10.79 16.60
N PHE A 271 8.30 -10.08 15.49
CA PHE A 271 9.08 -10.56 14.36
C PHE A 271 10.45 -9.87 14.28
N LYS A 272 11.46 -10.58 14.81
CA LYS A 272 12.85 -10.10 14.90
C LYS A 272 13.41 -9.69 13.54
N GLY A 273 14.11 -8.55 13.52
CA GLY A 273 14.77 -8.03 12.32
C GLY A 273 13.81 -7.50 11.26
N SER A 274 12.52 -7.37 11.57
CA SER A 274 11.52 -6.76 10.69
C SER A 274 10.96 -5.46 11.28
N ILE A 275 10.38 -4.65 10.41
CA ILE A 275 9.62 -3.46 10.77
C ILE A 275 8.32 -3.44 9.96
N PHE A 276 7.20 -3.30 10.67
CA PHE A 276 5.89 -3.05 10.07
C PHE A 276 5.55 -1.57 10.28
N VAL A 277 5.55 -0.82 9.19
CA VAL A 277 5.25 0.61 9.19
C VAL A 277 3.76 0.79 8.92
N TYR A 278 3.05 1.35 9.89
CA TYR A 278 1.66 1.78 9.69
C TYR A 278 1.62 3.11 8.94
N ALA A 279 1.06 3.10 7.72
CA ALA A 279 0.84 4.31 6.92
C ALA A 279 -0.60 4.81 7.09
N ASP A 280 -0.74 6.03 7.62
CA ASP A 280 -2.03 6.64 8.00
C ASP A 280 -2.65 7.46 6.86
N VAL A 281 -3.07 6.78 5.80
CA VAL A 281 -3.74 7.40 4.65
C VAL A 281 -5.08 8.01 5.02
N TYR A 282 -5.79 7.46 6.02
CA TYR A 282 -7.05 8.06 6.51
C TYR A 282 -6.85 9.53 6.87
N ARG A 283 -5.86 9.82 7.73
CA ARG A 283 -5.58 11.18 8.18
C ARG A 283 -5.13 12.09 7.05
N ILE A 284 -4.33 11.57 6.11
CA ILE A 284 -3.84 12.36 4.96
C ILE A 284 -5.01 12.76 4.06
N VAL A 285 -5.86 11.80 3.69
CA VAL A 285 -7.00 12.05 2.81
C VAL A 285 -8.04 12.92 3.50
N ASP A 286 -8.33 12.70 4.79
CA ASP A 286 -9.22 13.56 5.55
C ASP A 286 -8.72 15.01 5.61
N ASP A 287 -7.42 15.23 5.86
CA ASP A 287 -6.82 16.57 5.82
C ASP A 287 -6.95 17.22 4.43
N MET A 288 -6.72 16.46 3.36
CA MET A 288 -6.92 16.95 1.99
C MET A 288 -8.37 17.33 1.72
N ILE A 289 -9.35 16.58 2.23
CA ILE A 289 -10.78 16.88 2.07
C ILE A 289 -11.14 18.16 2.83
N GLN A 290 -10.66 18.32 4.06
CA GLN A 290 -10.97 19.49 4.89
C GLN A 290 -10.25 20.75 4.40
N ASN A 291 -9.02 20.59 3.88
CA ASN A 291 -8.11 21.69 3.53
C ASN A 291 -7.81 21.77 2.03
N TYR A 292 -8.73 21.30 1.18
CA TYR A 292 -8.52 21.10 -0.26
C TYR A 292 -7.98 22.29 -1.05
N ARG A 293 -8.29 23.52 -0.61
CA ARG A 293 -7.77 24.75 -1.21
C ARG A 293 -6.26 24.90 -1.02
N ALA A 294 -5.73 24.47 0.13
CA ALA A 294 -4.30 24.48 0.41
C ALA A 294 -3.52 23.49 -0.48
N TYR A 295 -4.19 22.43 -0.94
CA TYR A 295 -3.64 21.42 -1.85
C TYR A 295 -3.82 21.78 -3.33
N GLY A 296 -4.24 23.02 -3.66
CA GLY A 296 -4.30 23.51 -5.03
C GLY A 296 -5.43 22.91 -5.88
N THR A 297 -6.43 22.28 -5.26
CA THR A 297 -7.60 21.81 -6.01
C THR A 297 -8.51 23.00 -6.36
N ASN A 298 -8.92 23.11 -7.62
CA ASN A 298 -9.93 24.09 -8.08
C ASN A 298 -11.36 23.67 -7.70
N ALA A 299 -11.50 22.71 -6.79
CA ALA A 299 -12.78 22.23 -6.33
C ALA A 299 -13.59 23.37 -5.70
N VAL A 300 -14.85 23.52 -6.10
CA VAL A 300 -15.79 24.47 -5.50
C VAL A 300 -16.57 23.86 -4.33
N SER A 301 -16.38 22.56 -4.06
CA SER A 301 -16.98 21.85 -2.93
C SER A 301 -16.08 20.76 -2.37
N THR A 302 -16.37 20.32 -1.13
CA THR A 302 -15.73 19.15 -0.51
C THR A 302 -15.94 17.87 -1.33
N ALA A 303 -17.05 17.74 -2.06
CA ALA A 303 -17.34 16.63 -2.96
C ALA A 303 -16.40 16.59 -4.18
N GLU A 304 -16.09 17.74 -4.76
CA GLU A 304 -15.15 17.85 -5.89
C GLU A 304 -13.69 17.71 -5.44
N ALA A 305 -13.37 18.24 -4.26
CA ALA A 305 -12.07 18.09 -3.64
C ALA A 305 -11.75 16.62 -3.38
N LEU A 306 -12.76 15.87 -2.95
CA LEU A 306 -12.69 14.44 -2.79
C LEU A 306 -12.54 13.71 -4.12
N HIS A 307 -13.29 14.10 -5.16
CA HIS A 307 -13.09 13.50 -6.48
C HIS A 307 -11.68 13.76 -7.02
N ALA A 308 -11.07 14.90 -6.68
CA ALA A 308 -9.66 15.19 -7.01
C ALA A 308 -8.66 14.43 -6.12
N ALA A 309 -8.94 14.30 -4.82
CA ALA A 309 -8.07 13.61 -3.86
C ALA A 309 -8.17 12.07 -3.95
N ILE A 310 -9.31 11.55 -4.38
CA ILE A 310 -9.66 10.13 -4.47
C ILE A 310 -10.04 9.72 -5.90
N SER A 311 -9.68 10.52 -6.91
CA SER A 311 -9.81 10.17 -8.34
C SER A 311 -9.25 8.76 -8.66
N PRO A 312 -8.24 8.21 -7.93
CA PRO A 312 -7.81 6.83 -8.12
C PRO A 312 -8.84 5.73 -7.77
N VAL A 313 -10.01 6.06 -7.23
CA VAL A 313 -10.97 5.08 -6.68
C VAL A 313 -12.35 5.15 -7.34
N ALA A 314 -12.68 6.26 -8.01
CA ALA A 314 -14.06 6.53 -8.41
C ALA A 314 -14.52 5.81 -9.69
N SER A 315 -13.65 5.15 -10.45
CA SER A 315 -14.07 4.60 -11.76
C SER A 315 -14.60 3.17 -11.73
N VAL A 316 -14.57 2.45 -10.60
CA VAL A 316 -14.93 1.02 -10.58
C VAL A 316 -15.49 0.49 -9.24
N ALA A 317 -16.25 1.32 -8.53
CA ALA A 317 -17.22 0.81 -7.56
C ALA A 317 -18.55 0.57 -8.28
#